data_AF-A0A7V7MN53-F1
#
_entry.id   AF-A0A7V7MN53-F1
#
_cell.length_a   1.000
_cell.length_b   1.000
_cell.length_c   1.000
_cell.angle_alpha   90.00
_cell.angle_beta   90.00
_cell.angle_gamma   90.00
#
_symmetry.space_group_name_H-M   'P 1'
#
loop_
_entity.id
_entity.type
_entity.pdbx_description
1 polymer ?
#
loop_
_entity_poly.entity_id
_entity_poly.type
_entity_poly.pdbx_seq_one_letter_code
_entity_poly.pdbx_strand_id
1 'polypeptide(L)'
;MDSSLLLLTNLPSVLLAQGPEASDGAFGLGGSWLLIGACVVVLGLVIALYLVVADRRRLEALENRSQDLEARWQQWQPRWQDWESLPQRLQELDQRLAAIQIPDLEPLQEAQNGLQREIHGQNQAWHQAMDQLREELEEARQHLAGARQELGDKLSQVEARTATPPPPPRAVEVRALVLQYLLDQGYREPKILSDEAACRAEPAEVQVEVHRNGVRYVGTVTVAEHAVADAKLQAGYGMFP
;
A
#
# COMPACT_ATOMS: atom_id res chain seq x y z
N MET A 1 30.67 -17.20 -23.30
CA MET A 1 30.58 -17.80 -24.64
C MET A 1 29.60 -16.99 -25.45
N ASP A 2 30.12 -16.58 -26.59
CA ASP A 2 29.62 -15.70 -27.63
C ASP A 2 28.19 -15.88 -28.18
N SER A 3 27.69 -14.74 -28.65
CA SER A 3 27.00 -14.50 -29.93
C SER A 3 25.53 -14.90 -30.12
N SER A 4 24.67 -13.89 -30.28
CA SER A 4 24.01 -13.52 -31.55
C SER A 4 22.69 -12.79 -31.24
N LEU A 5 22.61 -11.46 -31.40
CA LEU A 5 22.38 -10.68 -32.64
C LEU A 5 20.89 -10.45 -32.99
N LEU A 6 20.51 -9.17 -32.88
CA LEU A 6 19.80 -8.33 -33.86
C LEU A 6 18.27 -8.31 -33.94
N LEU A 7 17.82 -7.09 -34.30
CA LEU A 7 16.54 -6.59 -34.86
C LEU A 7 15.68 -5.82 -33.83
N LEU A 8 15.29 -4.54 -33.98
CA LEU A 8 15.31 -3.50 -35.02
C LEU A 8 15.14 -2.14 -34.29
N THR A 9 16.11 -1.22 -34.30
CA THR A 9 16.18 -0.03 -35.17
C THR A 9 14.88 0.39 -35.87
N ASN A 10 14.20 1.42 -35.34
CA ASN A 10 13.40 2.37 -36.13
C ASN A 10 13.16 3.65 -35.32
N LEU A 11 14.10 4.61 -35.42
CA LEU A 11 13.87 6.00 -35.05
C LEU A 11 13.95 6.82 -36.35
N PRO A 12 12.90 7.58 -36.73
CA PRO A 12 12.92 8.38 -37.93
C PRO A 12 13.89 9.56 -37.75
N SER A 13 14.89 9.59 -38.62
CA SER A 13 15.79 10.71 -38.85
C SER A 13 14.99 11.88 -39.45
N VAL A 14 14.57 12.83 -38.61
CA VAL A 14 14.04 14.10 -39.11
C VAL A 14 15.21 15.05 -39.36
N LEU A 15 15.60 15.07 -40.63
CA LEU A 15 16.23 16.14 -41.40
C LEU A 15 16.55 17.44 -40.64
N LEU A 16 17.82 17.59 -40.29
CA LEU A 16 18.51 18.87 -40.17
C LEU A 16 18.86 19.36 -41.58
N ALA A 17 18.01 20.23 -42.13
CA ALA A 17 18.37 21.09 -43.26
C ALA A 17 18.69 22.49 -42.71
N GLN A 18 19.96 22.88 -42.79
CA GLN A 18 20.40 24.26 -42.64
C GLN A 18 20.24 24.98 -43.97
N GLY A 19 19.82 26.25 -43.93
CA GLY A 19 19.81 27.14 -45.09
C GLY A 19 19.18 28.50 -44.80
N PRO A 20 19.95 29.60 -44.75
CA PRO A 20 19.54 30.89 -44.18
C PRO A 20 18.85 31.79 -45.22
N GLU A 21 17.96 32.69 -44.78
CA GLU A 21 17.95 34.08 -45.24
C GLU A 21 17.01 34.95 -44.42
N ALA A 22 17.44 36.20 -44.27
CA ALA A 22 16.88 37.20 -43.39
C ALA A 22 15.47 37.62 -43.81
N SER A 23 14.56 37.70 -42.83
CA SER A 23 13.47 38.66 -42.91
C SER A 23 13.30 39.33 -41.55
N ASP A 24 13.55 40.63 -41.54
CA ASP A 24 13.17 41.54 -40.48
C ASP A 24 11.66 41.47 -40.30
N GLY A 25 11.26 40.83 -39.21
CA GLY A 25 9.86 40.60 -38.82
C GLY A 25 9.78 40.42 -37.31
N ALA A 26 10.34 41.39 -36.58
CA ALA A 26 10.22 41.46 -35.13
C ALA A 26 8.75 41.66 -34.73
N PHE A 27 8.03 40.60 -34.35
CA PHE A 27 6.90 40.63 -33.40
C PHE A 27 6.45 39.19 -33.08
N GLY A 28 6.51 38.78 -31.80
CA GLY A 28 5.50 37.87 -31.23
C GLY A 28 5.84 36.40 -30.90
N LEU A 29 7.11 35.96 -30.84
CA LEU A 29 7.43 34.54 -30.51
C LEU A 29 7.98 34.30 -29.09
N GLY A 30 7.93 35.29 -28.21
CA GLY A 30 8.34 35.14 -26.79
C GLY A 30 7.34 34.35 -25.93
N GLY A 31 6.08 34.21 -26.36
CA GLY A 31 5.02 33.56 -25.57
C GLY A 31 4.99 32.02 -25.67
N SER A 32 5.51 31.43 -26.76
CA SER A 32 5.42 29.98 -26.98
C SER A 32 6.32 29.15 -26.05
N TRP A 33 7.47 29.67 -25.65
CA TRP A 33 8.39 28.96 -24.76
C TRP A 33 7.85 28.81 -23.33
N LEU A 34 7.09 29.80 -22.86
CA LEU A 34 6.42 29.75 -21.55
C LEU A 34 5.28 28.71 -21.52
N LEU A 35 4.52 28.58 -22.60
CA LEU A 35 3.45 27.57 -22.71
C LEU A 35 4.02 26.16 -22.78
N ILE A 36 5.11 25.93 -23.52
CA ILE A 36 5.78 24.62 -23.58
C ILE A 36 6.35 24.26 -22.19
N GLY A 37 6.98 25.20 -21.50
CA GLY A 37 7.48 24.99 -20.14
C GLY A 37 6.38 24.63 -19.14
N ALA A 38 5.25 25.35 -19.18
CA ALA A 38 4.09 25.07 -18.33
C ALA A 38 3.49 23.69 -18.60
N CYS A 39 3.37 23.29 -19.87
CA CYS A 39 2.88 21.96 -20.24
C CYS A 39 3.79 20.83 -19.73
N VAL A 40 5.12 20.99 -19.78
CA VAL A 40 6.05 19.97 -19.28
C VAL A 40 5.96 19.82 -17.75
N VAL A 41 5.83 20.94 -17.02
CA VAL A 41 5.65 20.91 -15.56
C VAL A 41 4.33 20.24 -15.17
N VAL A 42 3.23 20.60 -15.82
CA VAL A 42 1.92 19.99 -15.55
C VAL A 42 1.94 18.50 -15.87
N LEU A 43 2.53 18.09 -16.99
CA LEU A 43 2.63 16.69 -17.37
C LEU A 43 3.50 15.89 -16.40
N GLY A 44 4.63 16.46 -15.94
CA GLY A 44 5.47 15.86 -14.90
C GLY A 44 4.72 15.68 -13.58
N LEU A 45 3.93 16.68 -13.19
CA LEU A 45 3.12 16.64 -11.96
C LEU A 45 2.02 15.57 -12.04
N VAL A 46 1.34 15.46 -13.18
CA VAL A 46 0.34 14.40 -13.42
C VAL A 46 0.97 13.01 -13.37
N ILE A 47 2.15 12.81 -13.97
CA ILE A 47 2.87 11.52 -13.91
C ILE A 47 3.29 11.20 -12.47
N ALA A 48 3.82 12.17 -11.72
CA ALA A 48 4.19 11.98 -10.31
C ALA A 48 2.95 11.61 -9.46
N LEU A 49 1.83 12.30 -9.65
CA LEU A 49 0.57 12.02 -8.95
C LEU A 49 0.02 10.63 -9.33
N TYR A 50 0.11 10.24 -10.60
CA TYR A 50 -0.26 8.90 -11.06
C TYR A 50 0.61 7.81 -10.42
N LEU A 51 1.93 8.02 -10.31
CA LEU A 51 2.84 7.08 -9.65
C LEU A 51 2.53 6.95 -8.15
N VAL A 52 2.27 8.06 -7.45
CA VAL A 52 1.86 8.04 -6.03
C VAL A 52 0.53 7.30 -5.83
N VAL A 53 -0.45 7.51 -6.71
CA VAL A 53 -1.74 6.81 -6.66
C VAL A 53 -1.58 5.32 -6.99
N ALA A 54 -0.74 4.97 -7.96
CA ALA A 54 -0.46 3.59 -8.32
C ALA A 54 0.23 2.84 -7.17
N ASP A 55 1.17 3.47 -6.48
CA ASP A 55 1.81 2.88 -5.29
C ASP A 55 0.86 2.74 -4.12
N ARG A 56 -0.03 3.72 -3.90
CA ARG A 56 -1.06 3.60 -2.86
C ARG A 56 -1.96 2.39 -3.08
N ARG A 57 -2.37 2.12 -4.33
CA ARG A 57 -3.13 0.91 -4.66
C ARG A 57 -2.35 -0.38 -4.43
N ARG A 58 -1.03 -0.37 -4.68
CA ARG A 58 -0.16 -1.52 -4.40
C ARG A 58 -0.03 -1.77 -2.90
N LEU A 59 0.11 -0.71 -2.10
CA LEU A 59 0.14 -0.80 -0.65
C LEU A 59 -1.18 -1.33 -0.09
N GLU A 60 -2.32 -0.81 -0.57
CA GLU A 60 -3.65 -1.31 -0.20
C GLU A 60 -3.83 -2.79 -0.58
N ALA A 61 -3.34 -3.22 -1.75
CA ALA A 61 -3.39 -4.63 -2.17
C ALA A 61 -2.52 -5.53 -1.27
N LEU A 62 -1.33 -5.07 -0.87
CA LEU A 62 -0.46 -5.81 0.04
C LEU A 62 -1.03 -5.87 1.46
N GLU A 63 -1.65 -4.80 1.94
CA GLU A 63 -2.33 -4.77 3.23
C GLU A 63 -3.55 -5.70 3.25
N ASN A 64 -4.35 -5.72 2.19
CA ASN A 64 -5.45 -6.68 2.06
C ASN A 64 -4.93 -8.12 2.04
N ARG A 65 -3.81 -8.37 1.34
CA ARG A 65 -3.19 -9.71 1.30
C ARG A 65 -2.61 -10.12 2.65
N SER A 66 -2.04 -9.19 3.42
CA SER A 66 -1.53 -9.50 4.77
C SER A 66 -2.68 -9.79 5.74
N GLN A 67 -3.78 -9.02 5.67
CA GLN A 67 -4.98 -9.28 6.46
C GLN A 67 -5.64 -10.62 6.11
N ASP A 68 -5.68 -10.99 4.83
CA ASP A 68 -6.18 -12.31 4.40
C ASP A 68 -5.31 -13.45 4.95
N LEU A 69 -3.97 -13.30 4.88
CA LEU A 69 -3.05 -14.28 5.46
C LEU A 69 -3.23 -14.40 6.98
N GLU A 70 -3.40 -13.28 7.69
CA GLU A 70 -3.64 -13.27 9.14
C GLU A 70 -4.99 -13.92 9.49
N ALA A 71 -6.04 -13.64 8.72
CA ALA A 71 -7.35 -14.26 8.91
C ALA A 71 -7.29 -15.78 8.68
N ARG A 72 -6.58 -16.23 7.64
CA ARG A 72 -6.33 -17.65 7.39
C ARG A 72 -5.52 -18.26 8.52
N TRP A 73 -4.48 -17.60 9.03
CA TRP A 73 -3.72 -18.07 10.17
C TRP A 73 -4.59 -18.26 11.42
N GLN A 74 -5.42 -17.26 11.78
CA GLN A 74 -6.33 -17.37 12.91
C GLN A 74 -7.37 -18.47 12.74
N GLN A 75 -7.85 -18.72 11.51
CA GLN A 75 -8.75 -19.83 11.22
C GLN A 75 -8.08 -21.20 11.43
N TRP A 76 -6.76 -21.29 11.24
CA TRP A 76 -5.99 -22.52 11.41
C TRP A 76 -5.55 -22.78 12.86
N GLN A 77 -5.48 -21.73 13.69
CA GLN A 77 -5.05 -21.82 15.08
C GLN A 77 -5.81 -22.85 15.95
N PRO A 78 -7.15 -22.98 15.88
CA PRO A 78 -7.88 -23.99 16.66
C PRO A 78 -7.57 -25.42 16.20
N ARG A 79 -7.40 -25.62 14.88
CA ARG A 79 -6.99 -26.94 14.37
C ARG A 79 -5.64 -27.34 14.93
N TRP A 80 -4.73 -26.37 15.09
CA TRP A 80 -3.42 -26.61 15.66
C TRP A 80 -3.47 -27.10 17.11
N GLN A 81 -4.42 -26.61 17.91
CA GLN A 81 -4.66 -27.13 19.27
C GLN A 81 -5.13 -28.59 19.26
N ASP A 82 -5.95 -28.99 18.29
CA ASP A 82 -6.34 -30.40 18.13
C ASP A 82 -5.12 -31.29 17.84
N TRP A 83 -4.16 -30.78 17.06
CA TRP A 83 -2.89 -31.45 16.76
C TRP A 83 -1.97 -31.59 17.97
N GLU A 84 -1.94 -30.63 18.90
CA GLU A 84 -1.18 -30.75 20.15
C GLU A 84 -1.72 -31.87 21.07
N SER A 85 -3.00 -32.24 20.93
CA SER A 85 -3.61 -33.32 21.71
C SER A 85 -3.36 -34.73 21.13
N LEU A 86 -2.90 -34.83 19.88
CA LEU A 86 -2.67 -36.11 19.19
C LEU A 86 -1.63 -37.02 19.87
N PRO A 87 -0.49 -36.52 20.37
CA PRO A 87 0.47 -37.32 21.13
C PRO A 87 -0.14 -37.93 22.40
N GLN A 88 -1.01 -37.19 23.10
CA GLN A 88 -1.71 -37.71 24.29
C GLN A 88 -2.69 -38.81 23.91
N ARG A 89 -3.46 -38.63 22.82
CA ARG A 89 -4.37 -39.67 22.32
C ARG A 89 -3.63 -40.93 21.88
N LEU A 90 -2.47 -40.78 21.23
CA LEU A 90 -1.60 -41.91 20.88
C LEU A 90 -1.09 -42.63 22.14
N GLN A 91 -0.64 -41.88 23.15
CA GLN A 91 -0.16 -42.45 24.41
C GLN A 91 -1.28 -43.19 25.17
N GLU A 92 -2.50 -42.66 25.15
CA GLU A 92 -3.68 -43.33 25.74
C GLU A 92 -4.04 -44.62 24.99
N LEU A 93 -3.97 -44.62 23.65
CA LEU A 93 -4.18 -45.83 22.84
C LEU A 93 -3.11 -46.89 23.11
N ASP A 94 -1.84 -46.50 23.22
CA ASP A 94 -0.75 -47.42 23.59
C ASP A 94 -0.98 -48.05 24.97
N GLN A 95 -1.42 -47.26 25.95
CA GLN A 95 -1.77 -47.77 27.28
C GLN A 95 -2.95 -48.74 27.23
N ARG A 96 -3.99 -48.43 26.44
CA ARG A 96 -5.15 -49.31 26.25
C ARG A 96 -4.78 -50.61 25.54
N LEU A 97 -3.89 -50.57 24.56
CA LEU A 97 -3.37 -51.77 23.89
C LEU A 97 -2.52 -52.64 24.82
N ALA A 98 -1.65 -52.04 25.63
CA ALA A 98 -0.85 -52.78 26.61
C ALA A 98 -1.70 -53.49 27.69
N ALA A 99 -2.87 -52.93 28.01
CA ALA A 99 -3.81 -53.52 28.97
C ALA A 99 -4.61 -54.71 28.41
N ILE A 100 -4.74 -54.82 27.08
CA ILE A 100 -5.55 -55.83 26.40
C ILE A 100 -4.64 -56.96 25.90
N GLN A 101 -4.50 -58.03 26.69
CA GLN A 101 -3.81 -59.26 26.25
C GLN A 101 -4.74 -60.08 25.34
N ILE A 102 -4.83 -59.70 24.05
CA ILE A 102 -5.53 -60.50 23.03
C ILE A 102 -4.47 -61.27 22.22
N PRO A 103 -4.60 -62.59 22.03
CA PRO A 103 -3.61 -63.41 21.31
C PRO A 103 -3.50 -63.14 19.78
N ASP A 104 -4.18 -62.13 19.24
CA ASP A 104 -4.22 -61.82 17.81
C ASP A 104 -4.07 -60.30 17.60
N LEU A 105 -2.83 -59.81 17.74
CA LEU A 105 -2.48 -58.38 17.75
C LEU A 105 -2.01 -57.84 16.39
N GLU A 106 -1.75 -58.71 15.40
CA GLU A 106 -1.25 -58.30 14.08
C GLU A 106 -2.09 -57.19 13.41
N PRO A 107 -3.44 -57.29 13.30
CA PRO A 107 -4.21 -56.27 12.58
C PRO A 107 -4.21 -54.90 13.27
N LEU A 108 -4.10 -54.87 14.60
CA LEU A 108 -4.01 -53.62 15.37
C LEU A 108 -2.62 -52.98 15.23
N GLN A 109 -1.57 -53.80 15.20
CA GLN A 109 -0.21 -53.33 15.02
C GLN A 109 0.02 -52.80 13.60
N GLU A 110 -0.57 -53.43 12.58
CA GLU A 110 -0.59 -52.89 11.21
C GLU A 110 -1.34 -51.56 11.10
N ALA A 111 -2.51 -51.44 11.75
CA ALA A 111 -3.26 -50.19 11.79
C ALA A 111 -2.48 -49.07 12.49
N GLN A 112 -1.80 -49.37 13.61
CA GLN A 112 -0.93 -48.43 14.31
C GLN A 112 0.24 -47.97 13.43
N ASN A 113 0.92 -48.91 12.78
CA ASN A 113 2.01 -48.62 11.84
C ASN A 113 1.53 -47.82 10.62
N GLY A 114 0.28 -48.02 10.19
CA GLY A 114 -0.38 -47.23 9.16
C GLY A 114 -0.59 -45.78 9.60
N LEU A 115 -1.21 -45.58 10.77
CA LEU A 115 -1.44 -44.25 11.35
C LEU A 115 -0.14 -43.50 11.63
N GLN A 116 0.89 -44.19 12.15
CA GLN A 116 2.20 -43.56 12.37
C GLN A 116 2.84 -43.09 11.06
N ARG A 117 2.75 -43.89 9.98
CA ARG A 117 3.24 -43.50 8.65
C ARG A 117 2.46 -42.31 8.10
N GLU A 118 1.14 -42.30 8.28
CA GLU A 118 0.30 -41.19 7.83
C GLU A 118 0.61 -39.91 8.61
N ILE A 119 0.72 -39.97 9.94
CA ILE A 119 1.09 -38.83 10.78
C ILE A 119 2.48 -38.32 10.39
N HIS A 120 3.44 -39.20 10.19
CA HIS A 120 4.79 -38.80 9.77
C HIS A 120 4.78 -38.13 8.38
N GLY A 121 4.03 -38.71 7.43
CA GLY A 121 3.86 -38.14 6.09
C GLY A 121 3.17 -36.78 6.10
N GLN A 122 2.10 -36.63 6.89
CA GLN A 122 1.42 -35.35 7.06
C GLN A 122 2.36 -34.34 7.73
N ASN A 123 3.07 -34.71 8.79
CA ASN A 123 3.99 -33.80 9.48
C ASN A 123 5.13 -33.32 8.57
N GLN A 124 5.67 -34.19 7.71
CA GLN A 124 6.64 -33.78 6.69
C GLN A 124 6.05 -32.80 5.67
N ALA A 125 4.84 -33.06 5.16
CA ALA A 125 4.16 -32.15 4.24
C ALA A 125 3.88 -30.78 4.89
N TRP A 126 3.55 -30.78 6.19
CA TRP A 126 3.37 -29.57 7.00
C TRP A 126 4.65 -28.75 7.13
N HIS A 127 5.77 -29.39 7.45
CA HIS A 127 7.06 -28.71 7.51
C HIS A 127 7.45 -28.10 6.16
N GLN A 128 7.26 -28.84 5.06
CA GLN A 128 7.52 -28.33 3.71
C GLN A 128 6.65 -27.12 3.36
N ALA A 129 5.35 -27.16 3.68
CA ALA A 129 4.44 -26.04 3.42
C ALA A 129 4.81 -24.79 4.26
N MET A 130 5.23 -24.98 5.51
CA MET A 130 5.68 -23.88 6.37
C MET A 130 6.98 -23.24 5.86
N ASP A 131 7.91 -24.05 5.35
CA ASP A 131 9.15 -23.53 4.78
C ASP A 131 8.90 -22.77 3.47
N GLN A 132 8.00 -23.26 2.62
CA GLN A 132 7.55 -22.52 1.42
C GLN A 132 6.91 -21.16 1.77
N LEU A 133 6.02 -21.12 2.78
CA LEU A 133 5.42 -19.86 3.22
C LEU A 133 6.44 -18.87 3.81
N ARG A 134 7.49 -19.38 4.47
CA ARG A 134 8.60 -18.53 4.97
C ARG A 134 9.39 -17.94 3.82
N GLU A 135 9.70 -18.74 2.80
CA GLU A 135 10.41 -18.30 1.60
C GLU A 135 9.59 -17.23 0.85
N GLU A 136 8.29 -17.45 0.61
CA GLU A 136 7.41 -16.45 -0.01
C GLU A 136 7.34 -15.14 0.78
N LEU A 137 7.33 -15.20 2.12
CA LEU A 137 7.37 -14.02 2.98
C LEU A 137 8.70 -13.27 2.91
N GLU A 138 9.82 -13.99 2.83
CA GLU A 138 11.14 -13.38 2.67
C GLU A 138 11.29 -12.71 1.31
N GLU A 139 10.83 -13.34 0.23
CA GLU A 139 10.78 -12.75 -1.11
C GLU A 139 9.94 -11.48 -1.14
N ALA A 140 8.73 -11.53 -0.56
CA ALA A 140 7.85 -10.36 -0.48
C ALA A 140 8.48 -9.20 0.30
N ARG A 141 9.19 -9.50 1.40
CA ARG A 141 9.94 -8.50 2.17
C ARG A 141 11.10 -7.90 1.39
N GLN A 142 11.87 -8.72 0.67
CA GLN A 142 12.96 -8.25 -0.17
C GLN A 142 12.46 -7.34 -1.30
N HIS A 143 11.36 -7.72 -1.96
CA HIS A 143 10.72 -6.90 -2.98
C HIS A 143 10.24 -5.54 -2.42
N LEU A 144 9.63 -5.55 -1.24
CA LEU A 144 9.21 -4.31 -0.56
C LEU A 144 10.39 -3.41 -0.19
N ALA A 145 11.49 -4.00 0.31
CA ALA A 145 12.69 -3.25 0.63
C ALA A 145 13.31 -2.61 -0.62
N GLY A 146 13.38 -3.35 -1.73
CA GLY A 146 13.87 -2.84 -3.01
C GLY A 146 13.01 -1.70 -3.56
N ALA A 147 11.68 -1.86 -3.55
CA ALA A 147 10.75 -0.82 -4.00
C ALA A 147 10.87 0.45 -3.14
N ARG A 148 11.01 0.31 -1.82
CA ARG A 148 11.21 1.45 -0.91
C ARG A 148 12.51 2.20 -1.20
N GLN A 149 13.59 1.48 -1.48
CA GLN A 149 14.87 2.09 -1.84
C GLN A 149 14.78 2.83 -3.17
N GLU A 150 14.16 2.23 -4.19
CA GLU A 150 13.96 2.86 -5.50
C GLU A 150 13.13 4.16 -5.40
N LEU A 151 12.10 4.17 -4.54
CA LEU A 151 11.31 5.38 -4.27
C LEU A 151 12.13 6.45 -3.56
N GLY A 152 12.98 6.06 -2.59
CA GLY A 152 13.90 6.98 -1.93
C GLY A 152 14.89 7.63 -2.91
N ASP A 153 15.45 6.84 -3.83
CA ASP A 153 16.36 7.33 -4.86
C ASP A 153 15.65 8.27 -5.84
N LYS A 154 14.43 7.93 -6.25
CA LYS A 154 13.59 8.79 -7.11
C LYS A 154 13.23 10.11 -6.42
N LEU A 155 12.86 10.08 -5.15
CA LEU A 155 12.57 11.29 -4.37
C LEU A 155 13.82 12.17 -4.25
N SER A 156 14.97 11.59 -3.94
CA SER A 156 16.25 12.30 -3.87
C SER A 156 16.63 12.96 -5.21
N GLN A 157 16.36 12.29 -6.34
CA GLN A 157 16.58 12.85 -7.67
C GLN A 157 15.61 14.00 -8.01
N VAL A 158 14.37 13.95 -7.52
CA VAL A 158 13.41 15.05 -7.68
C VAL A 158 13.85 16.26 -6.85
N GLU A 159 14.20 16.04 -5.57
CA GLU A 159 14.69 17.10 -4.68
C GLU A 159 15.94 17.79 -5.24
N ALA A 160 16.89 17.02 -5.80
CA ALA A 160 18.11 17.57 -6.41
C ALA A 160 17.84 18.41 -7.69
N ARG A 161 16.67 18.25 -8.33
CA ARG A 161 16.31 18.92 -9.59
C ARG A 161 15.32 20.07 -9.40
N THR A 162 14.67 20.19 -8.25
CA THR A 162 13.73 21.28 -7.97
C THR A 162 14.44 22.41 -7.21
N ALA A 163 14.63 23.55 -7.86
CA ALA A 163 14.85 24.82 -7.18
C ALA A 163 13.74 25.01 -6.14
N THR A 164 14.08 25.45 -4.93
CA THR A 164 13.16 25.59 -3.79
C THR A 164 11.84 26.18 -4.26
N PRO A 165 10.75 25.40 -4.30
CA PRO A 165 9.48 25.93 -4.76
C PRO A 165 9.09 27.10 -3.84
N PRO A 166 8.47 28.15 -4.38
CA PRO A 166 7.96 29.23 -3.55
C PRO A 166 7.04 28.62 -2.47
N PRO A 167 7.08 29.15 -1.24
CA PRO A 167 6.27 28.61 -0.14
C PRO A 167 4.81 28.53 -0.59
N PRO A 168 4.13 27.40 -0.31
CA PRO A 168 2.76 27.20 -0.75
C PRO A 168 1.85 28.32 -0.20
N PRO A 169 0.80 28.70 -0.93
CA PRO A 169 -0.16 29.67 -0.41
C PRO A 169 -0.74 29.16 0.91
N ARG A 170 -0.92 30.03 1.91
CA ARG A 170 -1.47 29.68 3.23
C ARG A 170 -2.70 28.77 3.17
N ALA A 171 -3.62 29.02 2.23
CA ALA A 171 -4.82 28.20 2.07
C ALA A 171 -4.49 26.72 1.81
N VAL A 172 -3.43 26.45 1.05
CA VAL A 172 -2.93 25.09 0.76
C VAL A 172 -2.32 24.47 2.01
N GLU A 173 -1.54 25.23 2.77
CA GLU A 173 -0.96 24.77 4.04
C GLU A 173 -2.05 24.40 5.06
N VAL A 174 -3.02 25.28 5.27
CA VAL A 174 -4.15 25.05 6.19
C VAL A 174 -4.95 23.82 5.76
N ARG A 175 -5.22 23.66 4.45
CA ARG A 175 -5.91 22.47 3.93
C ARG A 175 -5.09 21.20 4.18
N ALA A 176 -3.79 21.21 3.90
CA ALA A 176 -2.91 20.06 4.12
C ALA A 176 -2.87 19.67 5.61
N LEU A 177 -2.77 20.67 6.49
CA LEU A 177 -2.74 20.48 7.94
C LEU A 177 -4.06 19.90 8.48
N VAL A 178 -5.20 20.40 8.02
CA VAL A 178 -6.52 19.85 8.40
C VAL A 178 -6.69 18.42 7.89
N LEU A 179 -6.27 18.13 6.64
CA LEU A 179 -6.32 16.78 6.09
C LEU A 179 -5.48 15.80 6.91
N GLN A 180 -4.23 16.18 7.21
CA GLN A 180 -3.32 15.35 7.99
C GLN A 180 -3.87 15.09 9.40
N TYR A 181 -4.33 16.14 10.09
CA TYR A 181 -4.95 16.01 11.41
C TYR A 181 -6.13 15.03 11.41
N LEU A 182 -7.03 15.13 10.43
CA LEU A 182 -8.20 14.24 10.35
C LEU A 182 -7.80 12.78 10.09
N LEU A 183 -6.81 12.55 9.22
CA LEU A 183 -6.29 11.21 8.96
C LEU A 183 -5.63 10.61 10.20
N ASP A 184 -4.84 11.39 10.94
CA ASP A 184 -4.18 10.96 12.17
C ASP A 184 -5.19 10.60 13.28
N GLN A 185 -6.37 11.24 13.29
CA GLN A 185 -7.48 10.92 14.20
C GLN A 185 -8.30 9.71 13.76
N GLY A 186 -7.94 9.05 12.65
CA GLY A 186 -8.62 7.86 12.13
C GLY A 186 -9.89 8.15 11.32
N TYR A 187 -10.09 9.39 10.87
CA TYR A 187 -11.12 9.71 9.90
C TYR A 187 -10.69 9.30 8.49
N ARG A 188 -11.66 8.94 7.65
CA ARG A 188 -11.50 8.54 6.25
C ARG A 188 -12.21 9.52 5.34
N GLU A 189 -11.72 9.62 4.10
CA GLU A 189 -12.32 10.43 3.03
C GLU A 189 -12.60 11.91 3.42
N PRO A 190 -11.61 12.64 3.97
CA PRO A 190 -11.82 14.04 4.33
C PRO A 190 -12.11 14.91 3.10
N LYS A 191 -13.23 15.62 3.14
CA LYS A 191 -13.68 16.58 2.14
C LYS A 191 -13.79 17.96 2.78
N ILE A 192 -13.00 18.90 2.29
CA ILE A 192 -13.05 20.30 2.76
C ILE A 192 -14.17 21.02 2.01
N LEU A 193 -15.16 21.49 2.75
CA LEU A 193 -16.32 22.21 2.22
C LEU A 193 -16.10 23.73 2.16
N SER A 194 -15.20 24.26 3.01
CA SER A 194 -14.82 25.67 2.99
C SER A 194 -14.16 26.09 1.67
N ASP A 195 -14.38 27.34 1.29
CA ASP A 195 -13.74 27.99 0.16
C ASP A 195 -12.28 28.38 0.48
N GLU A 196 -11.58 28.97 -0.49
CA GLU A 196 -10.19 29.38 -0.30
C GLU A 196 -10.07 30.59 0.64
N ALA A 197 -11.06 31.48 0.63
CA ALA A 197 -11.06 32.68 1.47
C ALA A 197 -11.12 32.33 2.97
N ALA A 198 -11.97 31.39 3.36
CA ALA A 198 -12.04 30.90 4.75
C ALA A 198 -10.71 30.25 5.19
N CYS A 199 -10.01 29.55 4.30
CA CYS A 199 -8.70 28.96 4.60
C CYS A 199 -7.55 29.98 4.73
N ARG A 200 -7.75 31.24 4.29
CA ARG A 200 -6.75 32.31 4.44
C ARG A 200 -6.93 33.16 5.70
N ALA A 201 -8.06 33.04 6.40
CA ALA A 201 -8.37 33.80 7.61
C ALA A 201 -7.49 33.39 8.82
N GLU A 202 -7.42 34.24 9.85
CA GLU A 202 -6.72 33.96 11.11
C GLU A 202 -7.57 34.38 12.31
N PRO A 203 -8.09 33.44 13.11
CA PRO A 203 -8.06 31.98 12.91
C PRO A 203 -8.84 31.53 11.67
N ALA A 204 -8.41 30.43 11.04
CA ALA A 204 -9.11 29.84 9.89
C ALA A 204 -10.15 28.83 10.37
N GLU A 205 -11.42 29.04 10.00
CA GLU A 205 -12.52 28.11 10.28
C GLU A 205 -12.83 27.29 9.03
N VAL A 206 -12.43 26.02 9.05
CA VAL A 206 -12.52 25.11 7.91
C VAL A 206 -13.65 24.11 8.13
N GLN A 207 -14.72 24.21 7.34
CA GLN A 207 -15.79 23.22 7.31
C GLN A 207 -15.31 21.97 6.59
N VAL A 208 -15.55 20.82 7.22
CA VAL A 208 -15.12 19.52 6.72
C VAL A 208 -16.23 18.48 6.86
N GLU A 209 -16.17 17.52 5.96
CA GLU A 209 -16.97 16.30 5.95
C GLU A 209 -16.04 15.10 5.92
N VAL A 210 -16.24 14.14 6.81
CA VAL A 210 -15.40 12.95 6.97
C VAL A 210 -16.23 11.71 7.30
N HIS A 211 -15.67 10.52 7.11
CA HIS A 211 -16.27 9.25 7.52
C HIS A 211 -15.45 8.58 8.62
N ARG A 212 -16.10 7.99 9.63
CA ARG A 212 -15.45 7.12 10.62
C ARG A 212 -16.39 5.99 10.99
N ASN A 213 -15.92 4.75 10.82
CA ASN A 213 -16.70 3.53 11.10
C ASN A 213 -18.07 3.52 10.39
N GLY A 214 -18.12 4.00 9.14
CA GLY A 214 -19.35 4.08 8.35
C GLY A 214 -20.31 5.22 8.73
N VAL A 215 -19.98 6.03 9.74
CA VAL A 215 -20.76 7.21 10.12
C VAL A 215 -20.15 8.47 9.49
N ARG A 216 -20.99 9.30 8.88
CA ARG A 216 -20.60 10.61 8.34
C ARG A 216 -20.53 11.63 9.46
N TYR A 217 -19.45 12.40 9.53
CA TYR A 217 -19.31 13.53 10.44
C TYR A 217 -19.14 14.81 9.63
N VAL A 218 -19.82 15.86 10.05
CA VAL A 218 -19.71 17.19 9.45
C VAL A 218 -19.47 18.18 10.57
N GLY A 219 -18.59 19.14 10.34
CA GLY A 219 -18.28 20.14 11.34
C GLY A 219 -17.20 21.11 10.92
N THR A 220 -16.64 21.81 11.89
CA THR A 220 -15.66 22.88 11.67
C THR A 220 -14.38 22.58 12.43
N VAL A 221 -13.26 22.73 11.75
CA VAL A 221 -11.90 22.65 12.31
C VAL A 221 -11.32 24.06 12.33
N THR A 222 -10.92 24.52 13.51
CA THR A 222 -10.31 25.83 13.71
C THR A 222 -8.79 25.70 13.72
N VAL A 223 -8.13 26.42 12.83
CA VAL A 223 -6.66 26.45 12.72
C VAL A 223 -6.15 27.82 13.13
N ALA A 224 -5.24 27.87 14.11
CA ALA A 224 -4.60 29.07 14.61
C ALA A 224 -3.10 28.80 14.77
N GLU A 225 -2.24 29.80 14.49
CA GLU A 225 -0.79 29.71 14.71
C GLU A 225 -0.15 28.44 14.08
N HIS A 226 -0.60 28.06 12.89
CA HIS A 226 -0.14 26.85 12.17
C HIS A 226 -0.41 25.52 12.90
N ALA A 227 -1.41 25.46 13.79
CA ALA A 227 -1.85 24.23 14.42
C ALA A 227 -3.39 24.14 14.47
N VAL A 228 -3.91 22.91 14.56
CA VAL A 228 -5.35 22.72 14.84
C VAL A 228 -5.60 23.08 16.29
N ALA A 229 -6.34 24.16 16.52
CA ALA A 229 -6.69 24.64 17.85
C ALA A 229 -7.92 23.93 18.42
N ASP A 230 -8.92 23.67 17.56
CA ASP A 230 -10.17 23.01 17.95
C ASP A 230 -10.79 22.28 16.75
N ALA A 231 -11.56 21.22 17.03
CA ALA A 231 -12.27 20.45 16.02
C ALA A 231 -13.66 20.04 16.54
N LYS A 232 -14.69 20.73 16.05
CA LYS A 232 -16.09 20.47 16.40
C LYS A 232 -16.75 19.67 15.29
N LEU A 233 -16.67 18.34 15.40
CA LEU A 233 -17.29 17.40 14.46
C LEU A 233 -18.55 16.79 15.07
N GLN A 234 -19.65 16.80 14.33
CA GLN A 234 -20.92 16.20 14.75
C GLN A 234 -21.29 15.06 13.80
N ALA A 235 -21.77 13.95 14.36
CA ALA A 235 -22.28 12.84 13.56
C ALA A 235 -23.51 13.30 12.77
N GLY A 236 -23.39 13.29 11.45
CA GLY A 236 -24.49 13.53 10.53
C GLY A 236 -25.28 12.25 10.36
N TYR A 237 -26.30 12.06 11.19
CA TYR A 237 -27.33 11.07 10.92
C TYR A 237 -28.20 11.63 9.80
N GLY A 238 -27.84 11.32 8.55
CA GLY A 238 -28.76 11.52 7.44
C GLY A 238 -30.05 10.80 7.80
N MET A 239 -31.18 11.52 7.84
CA MET A 239 -32.48 10.90 8.06
C MET A 239 -32.63 9.78 7.03
N PHE A 240 -32.63 8.54 7.51
CA PHE A 240 -33.01 7.38 6.72
C PHE A 240 -34.44 7.66 6.24
N PRO A 241 -34.72 7.71 4.92
CA PRO A 241 -36.07 7.92 4.42
C PRO A 241 -37.01 6.78 4.82
#